data_AF-A0A1R1YTL7-F1
#
_entry.id   AF-A0A1R1YTL7-F1
#
_cell.length_a   1.000
_cell.length_b   1.000
_cell.length_c   1.000
_cell.angle_alpha   90.00
_cell.angle_beta   90.00
_cell.angle_gamma   90.00
#
_symmetry.space_group_name_H-M   'P 1'
#
loop_
_entity.id
_entity.type
_entity.pdbx_description
1 polymer ?
#
loop_
_entity_poly.entity_id
_entity_poly.type
_entity_poly.pdbx_seq_one_letter_code
_entity_poly.pdbx_strand_id
1 'polypeptide(L)'
;MNSLARNQIIEPKIFESRVEDDPEEWLERFELLSKLNGWSDEDRLELVQLYMGRKEIAWYKKGKSNFVSWSRFKTEFLVAFINKDAELLAWNKLQKLKQKDFKTVEDLELELDYWFIKGKIKDESVKFNCLMSTLDIKYKRKILESGLKGWKSSIDKLKDTERISRLLEDENSESNLNSKINEPVSRK
;
A
#
# COMPACT_ATOMS: atom_id res chain seq x y z
N MET A 1 -24.63 -3.74 -40.32
CA MET A 1 -24.86 -4.54 -39.10
C MET A 1 -23.75 -4.20 -38.13
N ASN A 2 -24.07 -3.47 -37.06
CA ASN A 2 -23.07 -3.11 -36.05
C ASN A 2 -22.63 -4.38 -35.33
N SER A 3 -21.35 -4.73 -35.49
CA SER A 3 -20.67 -5.70 -34.64
C SER A 3 -20.80 -5.21 -33.20
N LEU A 4 -21.63 -5.88 -32.40
CA LEU A 4 -21.69 -5.70 -30.96
C LEU A 4 -20.27 -5.94 -30.43
N ALA A 5 -19.58 -4.87 -30.07
CA ALA A 5 -18.38 -4.96 -29.27
C ALA A 5 -18.79 -5.74 -28.01
N ARG A 6 -18.26 -6.96 -27.86
CA ARG A 6 -18.43 -7.70 -26.61
C ARG A 6 -17.73 -6.88 -25.54
N ASN A 7 -18.49 -6.18 -24.72
CA ASN A 7 -17.95 -5.59 -23.50
C ASN A 7 -17.37 -6.74 -22.69
N GLN A 8 -16.05 -6.77 -22.56
CA GLN A 8 -15.35 -7.76 -21.76
C GLN A 8 -15.73 -7.52 -20.31
N ILE A 9 -16.38 -8.50 -19.68
CA ILE A 9 -16.66 -8.46 -18.24
C ILE A 9 -15.32 -8.53 -17.52
N ILE A 10 -15.09 -7.58 -16.60
CA ILE A 10 -13.90 -7.58 -15.75
C ILE A 10 -14.26 -8.34 -14.47
N GLU A 11 -13.60 -9.48 -14.25
CA GLU A 11 -13.90 -10.35 -13.11
C GLU A 11 -13.22 -9.86 -11.82
N PRO A 12 -13.99 -9.67 -10.72
CA PRO A 12 -13.42 -9.48 -9.40
C PRO A 12 -12.52 -10.64 -8.94
N LYS A 13 -11.52 -10.31 -8.12
CA LYS A 13 -10.73 -11.29 -7.38
C LYS A 13 -11.66 -12.08 -6.44
N ILE A 14 -11.41 -13.37 -6.23
CA ILE A 14 -12.09 -14.15 -5.20
C ILE A 14 -11.66 -13.66 -3.80
N PHE A 15 -12.62 -13.40 -2.92
CA PHE A 15 -12.37 -13.05 -1.52
C PHE A 15 -12.13 -14.29 -0.66
N GLU A 16 -11.02 -14.31 0.08
CA GLU A 16 -10.77 -15.35 1.07
C GLU A 16 -10.32 -14.73 2.41
N SER A 17 -11.14 -14.87 3.46
CA SER A 17 -10.88 -14.25 4.78
C SER A 17 -9.60 -14.71 5.49
N ARG A 18 -8.93 -15.73 4.96
CA ARG A 18 -7.66 -16.27 5.51
C ARG A 18 -6.42 -15.74 4.79
N VAL A 19 -6.56 -15.11 3.63
CA VAL A 19 -5.46 -14.82 2.70
C VAL A 19 -5.14 -13.33 2.71
N GLU A 20 -4.78 -12.75 3.86
CA GLU A 20 -4.46 -11.31 4.06
C GLU A 20 -5.41 -10.28 3.38
N ASP A 21 -6.53 -10.73 2.83
CA ASP A 21 -7.41 -9.97 1.99
C ASP A 21 -8.23 -9.09 2.93
N ASP A 22 -7.95 -7.80 2.85
CA ASP A 22 -8.68 -6.81 3.59
C ASP A 22 -10.13 -6.77 3.06
N PRO A 23 -11.14 -7.06 3.92
CA PRO A 23 -12.52 -7.13 3.49
C PRO A 23 -13.04 -5.79 2.96
N GLU A 24 -12.57 -4.66 3.51
CA GLU A 24 -12.99 -3.33 3.07
C GLU A 24 -12.44 -3.05 1.66
N GLU A 25 -11.15 -3.30 1.43
CA GLU A 25 -10.54 -3.13 0.10
C GLU A 25 -11.13 -4.05 -0.94
N TRP A 26 -11.37 -5.31 -0.59
CA TRP A 26 -11.97 -6.25 -1.52
C TRP A 26 -13.37 -5.79 -1.94
N LEU A 27 -14.17 -5.34 -0.97
CA LEU A 27 -15.52 -4.87 -1.22
C LEU A 27 -15.53 -3.59 -2.08
N GLU A 28 -14.63 -2.64 -1.81
CA GLU A 28 -14.47 -1.43 -2.61
C GLU A 28 -14.08 -1.77 -4.06
N ARG A 29 -13.09 -2.67 -4.25
CA ARG A 29 -12.70 -3.15 -5.58
C ARG A 29 -13.85 -3.84 -6.30
N PHE A 30 -14.60 -4.70 -5.61
CA PHE A 30 -15.79 -5.35 -6.16
C PHE A 30 -16.82 -4.32 -6.64
N GLU A 31 -17.10 -3.27 -5.85
CA GLU A 31 -18.05 -2.22 -6.23
C GLU A 31 -17.57 -1.42 -7.44
N LEU A 32 -16.27 -1.11 -7.54
CA LEU A 32 -15.71 -0.42 -8.70
C LEU A 32 -15.83 -1.26 -9.97
N LEU A 33 -15.50 -2.55 -9.90
CA LEU A 33 -15.64 -3.48 -11.03
C LEU A 33 -17.12 -3.68 -11.40
N SER A 34 -18.00 -3.75 -10.41
CA SER A 34 -19.45 -3.83 -10.63
C SER A 34 -19.97 -2.61 -11.39
N LYS A 35 -19.47 -1.40 -11.06
CA LYS A 35 -19.81 -0.17 -11.80
C LYS A 35 -19.29 -0.22 -13.24
N LEU A 36 -18.06 -0.67 -13.46
CA LEU A 36 -17.48 -0.82 -14.81
C LEU A 36 -18.26 -1.84 -15.65
N ASN A 37 -18.71 -2.93 -15.04
CA ASN A 37 -19.52 -3.96 -15.69
C ASN A 37 -21.00 -3.58 -15.85
N GLY A 38 -21.44 -2.42 -15.32
CA GLY A 38 -22.82 -1.97 -15.39
C GLY A 38 -23.80 -2.75 -14.50
N TRP A 39 -23.31 -3.41 -13.45
CA TRP A 39 -24.13 -4.21 -12.53
C TRP A 39 -24.95 -3.30 -11.60
N SER A 40 -26.25 -3.60 -11.53
CA SER A 40 -27.20 -3.06 -10.54
C SER A 40 -26.88 -3.55 -9.13
N ASP A 41 -27.56 -3.01 -8.11
CA ASP A 41 -27.39 -3.49 -6.74
C ASP A 41 -27.96 -4.90 -6.56
N GLU A 42 -29.01 -5.24 -7.31
CA GLU A 42 -29.57 -6.59 -7.41
C GLU A 42 -28.56 -7.56 -8.05
N ASP A 43 -27.95 -7.17 -9.17
CA ASP A 43 -26.92 -7.97 -9.83
C ASP A 43 -25.72 -8.22 -8.90
N ARG A 44 -25.25 -7.17 -8.19
CA ARG A 44 -24.16 -7.31 -7.21
C ARG A 44 -24.51 -8.35 -6.16
N LEU A 45 -25.70 -8.27 -5.59
CA LEU A 45 -26.14 -9.15 -4.53
C LEU A 45 -26.25 -10.62 -4.99
N GLU A 46 -26.67 -10.87 -6.22
CA GLU A 46 -26.77 -12.22 -6.79
C GLU A 46 -25.41 -12.79 -7.21
N LEU A 47 -24.56 -11.95 -7.81
CA LEU A 47 -23.29 -12.36 -8.40
C LEU A 47 -22.15 -12.41 -7.38
N VAL A 48 -22.23 -11.70 -6.25
CA VAL A 48 -21.14 -11.64 -5.25
C VAL A 48 -20.69 -13.03 -4.77
N GLN A 49 -21.61 -14.00 -4.71
CA GLN A 49 -21.30 -15.38 -4.30
C GLN A 49 -20.33 -16.10 -5.25
N LEU A 50 -20.22 -15.66 -6.50
CA LEU A 50 -19.27 -16.21 -7.49
C LEU A 50 -17.82 -15.83 -7.16
N TYR A 51 -17.63 -14.73 -6.41
CA TYR A 51 -16.34 -14.15 -6.09
C TYR A 51 -15.99 -14.32 -4.61
N MET A 52 -16.52 -15.38 -3.98
CA MET A 52 -16.27 -15.73 -2.59
C MET A 52 -15.55 -17.07 -2.49
N GLY A 53 -14.63 -17.18 -1.53
CA GLY A 53 -14.00 -18.44 -1.15
C GLY A 53 -14.99 -19.43 -0.56
N ARG A 54 -14.55 -20.68 -0.37
CA ARG A 54 -15.43 -21.78 0.07
C ARG A 54 -16.15 -21.50 1.39
N LYS A 55 -15.45 -20.92 2.38
CA LYS A 55 -16.00 -20.62 3.71
C LYS A 55 -16.99 -19.45 3.62
N GLU A 56 -16.66 -18.46 2.80
CA GLU A 56 -17.41 -17.23 2.57
C GLU A 56 -18.72 -17.54 1.82
N ILE A 57 -18.68 -18.43 0.83
CA ILE A 57 -19.89 -18.98 0.18
C ILE A 57 -20.78 -19.68 1.19
N ALA A 58 -20.21 -20.49 2.10
CA ALA A 58 -20.99 -21.18 3.13
C ALA A 58 -21.65 -20.19 4.09
N TRP A 59 -20.96 -19.10 4.45
CA TRP A 59 -21.54 -17.99 5.22
C TRP A 59 -22.66 -17.28 4.44
N TYR A 60 -22.42 -16.94 3.16
CA TYR A 60 -23.41 -16.27 2.32
C TYR A 60 -24.70 -17.10 2.19
N LYS A 61 -24.57 -18.41 1.92
CA LYS A 61 -25.72 -19.32 1.79
C LYS A 61 -26.53 -19.42 3.09
N LYS A 62 -25.87 -19.42 4.25
CA LYS A 62 -26.55 -19.42 5.56
C LYS A 62 -27.30 -18.12 5.84
N GLY A 63 -26.77 -16.99 5.37
CA GLY A 63 -27.33 -15.66 5.59
C GLY A 63 -28.22 -15.13 4.45
N LYS A 64 -28.41 -15.89 3.37
CA LYS A 64 -28.98 -15.38 2.11
C LYS A 64 -30.32 -14.66 2.26
N SER A 65 -31.22 -15.16 3.13
CA SER A 65 -32.52 -14.53 3.42
C SER A 65 -32.42 -13.14 4.07
N ASN A 66 -31.29 -12.83 4.71
CA ASN A 66 -31.07 -11.58 5.43
C ASN A 66 -30.50 -10.47 4.54
N PHE A 67 -29.99 -10.82 3.35
CA PHE A 67 -29.38 -9.87 2.43
C PHE A 67 -30.44 -9.31 1.47
N VAL A 68 -31.36 -8.49 2.00
CA VAL A 68 -32.46 -7.89 1.21
C VAL A 68 -32.01 -6.72 0.32
N SER A 69 -30.78 -6.22 0.53
CA SER A 69 -30.20 -5.15 -0.26
C SER A 69 -28.67 -5.26 -0.25
N TRP A 70 -28.01 -4.69 -1.26
CA TRP A 70 -26.56 -4.60 -1.29
C TRP A 70 -25.99 -3.92 -0.03
N SER A 71 -26.63 -2.83 0.42
CA SER A 71 -26.25 -2.14 1.67
C SER A 71 -26.26 -3.09 2.88
N ARG A 72 -27.32 -3.90 3.04
CA ARG A 72 -27.42 -4.87 4.15
C ARG A 72 -26.36 -5.95 4.05
N PHE A 73 -26.09 -6.44 2.85
CA PHE A 73 -25.02 -7.38 2.59
C PHE A 73 -23.66 -6.82 3.04
N LYS A 74 -23.31 -5.59 2.64
CA LYS A 74 -22.04 -4.94 3.02
C LYS A 74 -21.84 -4.88 4.52
N THR A 75 -22.87 -4.44 5.26
CA THR A 75 -22.80 -4.36 6.71
C THR A 75 -22.52 -5.73 7.32
N GLU A 76 -23.27 -6.76 6.94
CA GLU A 76 -23.10 -8.11 7.48
C GLU A 76 -21.76 -8.75 7.06
N PHE A 77 -21.31 -8.49 5.84
CA PHE A 77 -20.02 -8.94 5.33
C PHE A 77 -18.86 -8.37 6.16
N LEU A 78 -18.86 -7.05 6.39
CA LEU A 78 -17.84 -6.42 7.23
C LEU A 78 -17.91 -6.93 8.67
N VAL A 79 -19.11 -7.08 9.25
CA VAL A 79 -19.25 -7.66 10.61
C VAL A 79 -18.67 -9.08 10.69
N ALA A 80 -18.83 -9.89 9.64
CA ALA A 80 -18.40 -11.28 9.61
C ALA A 80 -16.88 -11.44 9.40
N PHE A 81 -16.26 -10.54 8.62
CA PHE A 81 -14.90 -10.76 8.13
C PHE A 81 -13.90 -9.67 8.50
N ILE A 82 -14.33 -8.49 8.95
CA ILE A 82 -13.40 -7.46 9.39
C ILE A 82 -12.57 -7.99 10.57
N ASN A 83 -11.25 -7.83 10.45
CA ASN A 83 -10.38 -8.18 11.55
C ASN A 83 -10.52 -7.09 12.62
N LYS A 84 -11.11 -7.43 13.78
CA LYS A 84 -11.29 -6.49 14.90
C LYS A 84 -9.96 -5.99 15.46
N ASP A 85 -8.88 -6.73 15.22
CA ASP A 85 -7.53 -6.38 15.61
C ASP A 85 -6.72 -5.76 14.46
N ALA A 86 -7.35 -5.40 13.32
CA ALA A 86 -6.67 -4.84 12.15
C ALA A 86 -5.82 -3.61 12.52
N GLU A 87 -6.37 -2.71 13.33
CA GLU A 87 -5.65 -1.51 13.78
C GLU A 87 -4.43 -1.89 14.63
N LEU A 88 -4.57 -2.83 15.56
CA LEU A 88 -3.46 -3.33 16.38
C LEU A 88 -2.40 -4.04 15.53
N LEU A 89 -2.80 -4.82 14.53
CA LEU A 89 -1.88 -5.46 13.59
C LEU A 89 -1.13 -4.44 12.75
N ALA A 90 -1.81 -3.40 12.25
CA ALA A 90 -1.17 -2.30 11.52
C ALA A 90 -0.14 -1.58 12.40
N TRP A 91 -0.48 -1.30 13.67
CA TRP A 91 0.47 -0.77 14.65
C TRP A 91 1.68 -1.68 14.85
N ASN A 92 1.47 -2.99 15.01
CA ASN A 92 2.55 -3.95 15.14
C ASN A 92 3.45 -4.03 13.89
N LYS A 93 2.87 -3.84 12.69
CA LYS A 93 3.62 -3.77 11.43
C LYS A 93 4.47 -2.50 11.39
N LEU A 94 3.88 -1.33 11.66
CA LEU A 94 4.58 -0.03 11.72
C LEU A 94 5.81 -0.06 12.63
N GLN A 95 5.70 -0.64 13.83
CA GLN A 95 6.83 -0.71 14.77
C GLN A 95 8.01 -1.57 14.25
N LYS A 96 7.71 -2.56 13.42
CA LYS A 96 8.69 -3.50 12.89
C LYS A 96 9.39 -2.99 11.64
N LEU A 97 8.80 -2.03 10.92
CA LEU A 97 9.42 -1.46 9.72
C LEU A 97 10.80 -0.88 10.04
N LYS A 98 11.75 -1.08 9.12
CA LYS A 98 13.07 -0.46 9.14
C LYS A 98 13.37 0.10 7.76
N GLN A 99 13.97 1.29 7.72
CA GLN A 99 14.33 1.94 6.45
C GLN A 99 15.13 1.03 5.52
N LYS A 100 16.08 0.27 6.05
CA LYS A 100 16.90 -0.69 5.31
C LYS A 100 16.14 -1.78 4.55
N ASP A 101 14.87 -2.01 4.90
CA ASP A 101 14.04 -3.03 4.24
C ASP A 101 13.47 -2.51 2.90
N PHE A 102 13.70 -1.23 2.58
CA PHE A 102 13.19 -0.54 1.40
C PHE A 102 14.33 -0.05 0.52
N LYS A 103 14.11 -0.08 -0.80
CA LYS A 103 15.11 0.35 -1.78
C LYS A 103 15.20 1.86 -1.86
N THR A 104 14.07 2.55 -1.76
CA THR A 104 13.99 4.01 -1.82
C THR A 104 13.17 4.59 -0.68
N VAL A 105 13.37 5.88 -0.41
CA VAL A 105 12.51 6.65 0.51
C VAL A 105 11.06 6.67 0.03
N GLU A 106 10.82 6.65 -1.28
CA GLU A 106 9.46 6.56 -1.85
C GLU A 106 8.77 5.25 -1.46
N ASP A 107 9.47 4.12 -1.58
CA ASP A 107 8.93 2.81 -1.21
C ASP A 107 8.59 2.76 0.29
N LEU A 108 9.46 3.34 1.12
CA LEU A 108 9.23 3.46 2.55
C LEU A 108 8.01 4.34 2.88
N GLU A 109 7.85 5.48 2.19
CA GLU A 109 6.71 6.38 2.38
C GLU A 109 5.39 5.67 2.06
N LEU A 110 5.32 5.01 0.89
CA LEU A 110 4.12 4.30 0.45
C LEU A 110 3.72 3.20 1.43
N GLU A 111 4.69 2.44 1.94
CA GLU A 111 4.43 1.39 2.92
C GLU A 111 3.93 1.97 4.25
N LEU A 112 4.56 3.05 4.75
CA LEU A 112 4.12 3.72 5.97
C LEU A 112 2.70 4.29 5.82
N ASP A 113 2.40 4.96 4.71
CA ASP A 113 1.07 5.51 4.43
C ASP A 113 0.00 4.42 4.35
N TYR A 114 0.31 3.29 3.69
CA TYR A 114 -0.56 2.12 3.66
C TYR A 114 -0.93 1.68 5.08
N TRP A 115 0.05 1.51 5.97
CA TRP A 115 -0.22 1.10 7.35
C TRP A 115 -0.86 2.19 8.19
N PHE A 116 -0.63 3.49 7.91
CA PHE A 116 -1.36 4.57 8.59
C PHE A 116 -2.84 4.55 8.24
N ILE A 117 -3.19 4.28 6.98
CA ILE A 117 -4.59 4.12 6.55
C ILE A 117 -5.21 2.93 7.27
N LYS A 118 -4.53 1.77 7.29
CA LYS A 118 -5.01 0.56 7.99
C LYS A 118 -5.13 0.73 9.50
N GLY A 119 -4.20 1.45 10.12
CA GLY A 119 -4.22 1.77 11.54
C GLY A 119 -5.15 2.94 11.90
N LYS A 120 -5.82 3.56 10.90
CA LYS A 120 -6.62 4.79 11.04
C LYS A 120 -5.86 5.93 11.73
N ILE A 121 -4.55 6.00 11.50
CA ILE A 121 -3.65 6.98 12.09
C ILE A 121 -3.71 8.27 11.29
N LYS A 122 -4.37 9.28 11.86
CA LYS A 122 -4.54 10.61 11.23
C LYS A 122 -3.63 11.68 11.82
N ASP A 123 -3.09 11.44 13.02
CA ASP A 123 -2.28 12.42 13.73
C ASP A 123 -0.88 12.54 13.11
N GLU A 124 -0.54 13.73 12.61
CA GLU A 124 0.72 14.01 11.93
C GLU A 124 1.94 13.86 12.85
N SER A 125 1.80 14.12 14.15
CA SER A 125 2.89 13.93 15.11
C SER A 125 3.16 12.44 15.35
N VAL A 126 2.11 11.62 15.37
CA VAL A 126 2.22 10.16 15.45
C VAL A 126 2.88 9.60 14.19
N LYS A 127 2.48 10.06 13.00
CA LYS A 127 3.13 9.67 11.73
C LYS A 127 4.62 10.04 11.74
N PHE A 128 4.95 11.26 12.18
CA PHE A 128 6.34 11.69 12.32
C PHE A 128 7.12 10.81 13.31
N ASN A 129 6.54 10.46 14.47
CA ASN A 129 7.19 9.57 15.42
C ASN A 129 7.44 8.17 14.85
N CYS A 130 6.49 7.64 14.06
CA CYS A 130 6.66 6.36 13.36
C CYS A 130 7.76 6.44 12.28
N LEU A 131 7.85 7.55 11.54
CA LEU A 131 8.97 7.79 10.63
C LEU A 131 10.29 7.76 11.39
N MET A 132 10.40 8.55 12.46
CA MET A 132 11.61 8.68 13.26
C MET A 132 12.01 7.37 13.95
N SER A 133 11.08 6.46 14.25
CA SER A 133 11.42 5.13 14.77
C SER A 133 11.92 4.18 13.67
N THR A 134 11.47 4.38 12.42
CA THR A 134 11.77 3.53 11.26
C THR A 134 13.11 3.87 10.59
N LEU A 135 13.50 5.14 10.56
CA LEU A 135 14.73 5.61 9.90
C LEU A 135 16.01 5.03 10.49
N ASP A 136 17.07 4.99 9.69
CA ASP A 136 18.43 4.72 10.16
C ASP A 136 19.07 5.97 10.77
N ILE A 137 20.09 5.78 11.61
CA ILE A 137 20.76 6.87 12.35
C ILE A 137 21.22 8.01 11.43
N LYS A 138 21.75 7.69 10.24
CA LYS A 138 22.20 8.66 9.23
C LYS A 138 21.07 9.61 8.81
N TYR A 139 19.89 9.06 8.52
CA TYR A 139 18.74 9.84 8.06
C TYR A 139 18.03 10.55 9.22
N LYS A 140 17.92 9.91 10.40
CA LYS A 140 17.42 10.58 11.62
C LYS A 140 18.21 11.85 11.93
N ARG A 141 19.55 11.77 11.87
CA ARG A 141 20.41 12.93 12.14
C ARG A 141 20.11 14.09 11.19
N LYS A 142 20.00 13.82 9.89
CA LYS A 142 19.69 14.84 8.88
C LYS A 142 18.36 15.55 9.14
N ILE A 143 17.35 14.81 9.61
CA ILE A 143 16.05 15.39 9.97
C ILE A 143 16.15 16.26 11.21
N LEU A 144 16.83 15.77 12.26
CA LEU A 144 17.03 16.53 13.50
C LEU A 144 17.85 17.81 13.28
N GLU A 145 18.94 17.74 12.50
CA GLU A 145 19.78 18.90 12.13
C GLU A 145 18.99 19.97 11.35
N SER A 146 18.01 19.56 10.56
CA SER A 146 17.13 20.48 9.83
C SER A 146 16.02 21.11 10.69
N GLY A 147 15.84 20.66 11.94
CA GLY A 147 14.80 21.17 12.83
C GLY A 147 13.37 20.81 12.44
N LEU A 148 13.18 19.88 11.49
CA LEU A 148 11.87 19.46 11.01
C LEU A 148 11.12 18.59 12.03
N LYS A 149 9.80 18.77 12.11
CA LYS A 149 8.91 18.07 13.06
C LYS A 149 7.60 17.54 12.42
N GLY A 150 7.48 17.60 11.10
CA GLY A 150 6.29 17.17 10.37
C GLY A 150 6.58 15.97 9.48
N TRP A 151 5.60 15.09 9.31
CA TRP A 151 5.68 13.93 8.41
C TRP A 151 6.10 14.34 7.00
N LYS A 152 5.27 15.17 6.35
CA LYS A 152 5.46 15.56 4.94
C LYS A 152 6.80 16.24 4.67
N SER A 153 7.12 17.28 5.46
CA SER A 153 8.37 18.02 5.30
C SER A 153 9.61 17.14 5.55
N SER A 154 9.51 16.17 6.47
CA SER A 154 10.58 15.21 6.71
C SER A 154 10.75 14.27 5.53
N ILE A 155 9.67 13.71 4.99
CA ILE A 155 9.72 12.85 3.80
C ILE A 155 10.35 13.58 2.61
N ASP A 156 9.89 14.80 2.30
CA ASP A 156 10.44 15.59 1.20
C ASP A 156 11.96 15.78 1.37
N LYS A 157 12.41 16.09 2.60
CA LYS A 157 13.84 16.22 2.92
C LYS A 157 14.62 14.92 2.75
N LEU A 158 14.03 13.78 3.09
CA LEU A 158 14.65 12.46 2.93
C LEU A 158 14.80 12.11 1.45
N LYS A 159 13.77 12.39 0.63
CA LYS A 159 13.82 12.19 -0.83
C LYS A 159 14.91 13.05 -1.47
N ASP A 160 14.97 14.33 -1.12
CA ASP A 160 16.04 15.23 -1.58
C ASP A 160 17.42 14.72 -1.16
N THR A 161 17.53 14.23 0.07
CA THR A 161 18.77 13.67 0.60
C THR A 161 19.23 12.45 -0.18
N GLU A 162 18.31 11.53 -0.50
CA GLU A 162 18.60 10.34 -1.28
C GLU A 162 19.02 10.71 -2.71
N ARG A 163 18.28 11.63 -3.35
CA ARG A 163 18.60 12.16 -4.67
C ARG A 163 20.00 12.75 -4.73
N ILE A 164 20.37 13.61 -3.77
CA ILE A 164 21.71 14.22 -3.70
C ILE A 164 22.78 13.15 -3.49
N SER A 165 22.53 12.16 -2.62
CA SER A 165 23.51 11.10 -2.37
C SER A 165 23.79 10.29 -3.63
N ARG A 166 22.77 9.97 -4.42
CA ARG A 166 22.93 9.30 -5.72
C ARG A 166 23.76 10.11 -6.71
N LEU A 167 23.47 11.41 -6.86
CA LEU A 167 24.22 12.29 -7.77
C LEU A 167 25.72 12.36 -7.41
N LEU A 168 26.05 12.42 -6.12
CA LEU A 168 27.45 12.48 -5.66
C LEU A 168 28.19 11.14 -5.77
N GLU A 169 27.48 10.01 -5.69
CA GLU A 169 28.04 8.70 -5.94
C GLU A 169 28.41 8.52 -7.42
N ASP A 170 27.58 9.03 -8.34
CA ASP A 170 27.83 9.02 -9.78
C ASP A 170 29.07 9.86 -10.14
N GLU A 171 29.24 11.07 -9.60
CA GLU A 171 30.42 11.92 -9.86
C GLU A 171 31.74 11.32 -9.33
N ASN A 172 31.71 10.61 -8.20
CA ASN A 172 32.88 9.91 -7.67
C ASN A 172 33.28 8.70 -8.52
N SER A 173 32.34 8.12 -9.27
CA SER A 173 32.64 7.00 -10.17
C SER A 173 33.28 7.47 -11.49
N GLU A 174 32.85 8.62 -12.04
CA GLU A 174 33.44 9.21 -13.24
C GLU A 174 34.83 9.82 -12.98
N SER A 175 35.04 10.45 -11.83
CA SER A 175 36.36 10.99 -11.44
C SER A 175 37.40 9.89 -11.19
N ASN A 176 37.00 8.71 -10.71
CA ASN A 176 37.87 7.54 -10.56
C ASN A 176 38.20 6.82 -11.88
N LEU A 177 37.38 6.96 -12.92
CA LEU A 177 37.71 6.49 -14.28
C LEU A 177 38.70 7.44 -14.96
N ASN A 178 38.53 8.75 -14.79
CA ASN A 178 39.42 9.75 -15.36
C ASN A 178 40.80 9.83 -14.68
N SER A 179 40.93 9.43 -13.41
CA SER A 179 42.22 9.34 -12.73
C SER A 179 43.05 8.12 -13.15
N LYS A 180 42.44 7.05 -13.64
CA LYS A 180 43.12 5.85 -14.15
C LYS A 180 43.64 5.98 -15.59
N ILE A 181 43.16 6.96 -16.35
CA ILE A 181 43.59 7.20 -17.75
C ILE A 181 44.85 8.10 -17.81
N ASN A 182 45.20 8.77 -16.71
CA ASN A 182 46.33 9.71 -16.63
C ASN A 182 47.55 9.15 -15.86
N GLU A 183 47.83 7.85 -15.92
CA GLU A 183 49.17 7.36 -15.56
C GLU A 183 50.12 7.58 -16.75
N PRO A 184 51.21 8.36 -16.61
CA PRO A 184 52.20 8.48 -17.67
C PRO A 184 52.93 7.14 -17.79
N VAL A 185 52.81 6.52 -18.96
CA VAL A 185 53.63 5.36 -19.36
C VAL A 185 55.10 5.77 -19.26
N SER A 186 55.71 5.45 -18.13
CA SER A 186 57.13 5.68 -17.88
C SER A 186 57.93 4.72 -18.75
N ARG A 187 58.65 5.33 -19.70
CA ARG A 187 59.60 4.73 -20.63
C ARG A 187 60.58 3.81 -19.90
N LYS A 188 60.80 2.61 -20.45
CA LYS A 188 62.06 1.88 -20.35
C LYS A 188 62.62 1.71 -21.76
#